data_AF-A0A853FSK7-F1
#
_entry.id   AF-A0A853FSK7-F1
#
_cell.length_a   1.000
_cell.length_b   1.000
_cell.length_c   1.000
_cell.angle_alpha   90.00
_cell.angle_beta   90.00
_cell.angle_gamma   90.00
#
_symmetry.space_group_name_H-M   'P 1'
#
loop_
_entity.id
_entity.type
_entity.pdbx_description
1 polymer ?
#
loop_
_entity_poly.entity_id
_entity_poly.type
_entity_poly.pdbx_seq_one_letter_code
_entity_poly.pdbx_strand_id
1 'polypeptide(L)'
;MRKIVTIVAGIAVAASLSACSKKGYDRARPDEFAVARQAPLVIPPDFSLVPPQPGAPRPQEGNPANQALDAMFGGSAARSPGEQAILDSSGSTGADQSARSTAGSPTTNVIDKGSTTRDIVAAPEGDGKDAKASTPK
;
A
#
# COMPACT_ATOMS: atom_id res chain seq x y z
N MET A 1 -73.26 -7.43 -59.66
CA MET A 1 -72.85 -6.66 -58.46
C MET A 1 -72.27 -7.52 -57.33
N ARG A 2 -72.90 -8.62 -56.90
CA ARG A 2 -72.36 -9.51 -55.83
C ARG A 2 -70.95 -10.09 -56.06
N LYS A 3 -70.61 -10.44 -57.32
CA LYS A 3 -69.28 -10.97 -57.70
C LYS A 3 -68.17 -9.91 -57.65
N ILE A 4 -68.51 -8.64 -57.89
CA ILE A 4 -67.54 -7.54 -57.84
C ILE A 4 -67.22 -7.18 -56.38
N VAL A 5 -68.24 -7.17 -55.52
CA VAL A 5 -68.08 -6.91 -54.08
C VAL A 5 -67.19 -7.95 -53.40
N THR A 6 -67.31 -9.23 -53.79
CA THR A 6 -66.48 -10.31 -53.23
C THR A 6 -65.02 -10.23 -53.70
N ILE A 7 -64.77 -9.83 -54.94
CA ILE A 7 -63.41 -9.62 -55.47
C ILE A 7 -62.75 -8.42 -54.78
N VAL A 8 -63.45 -7.30 -54.65
CA VAL A 8 -62.93 -6.10 -53.99
C VAL A 8 -62.64 -6.36 -52.51
N ALA A 9 -63.51 -7.10 -51.82
CA ALA A 9 -63.29 -7.53 -50.44
C ALA A 9 -62.06 -8.44 -50.32
N GLY A 10 -61.89 -9.40 -51.24
CA GLY A 10 -60.71 -10.28 -51.25
C GLY A 10 -59.40 -9.52 -51.44
N ILE A 11 -59.37 -8.54 -52.35
CA ILE A 11 -58.20 -7.68 -52.58
C ILE A 11 -57.90 -6.80 -51.36
N ALA A 12 -58.93 -6.24 -50.72
CA ALA A 12 -58.76 -5.43 -49.52
C ALA A 12 -58.16 -6.23 -48.35
N VAL A 13 -58.57 -7.50 -48.18
CA VAL A 13 -57.99 -8.40 -47.18
C VAL A 13 -56.56 -8.80 -47.54
N ALA A 14 -56.27 -9.11 -48.81
CA ALA A 14 -54.91 -9.43 -49.23
C ALA A 14 -53.94 -8.24 -49.04
N ALA A 15 -54.41 -7.03 -49.34
CA ALA A 15 -53.64 -5.80 -49.16
C ALA A 15 -53.36 -5.52 -47.67
N SER A 16 -54.33 -5.71 -46.78
CA SER A 16 -54.15 -5.49 -45.34
C SER A 16 -53.21 -6.52 -44.70
N LEU A 17 -53.17 -7.76 -45.18
CA LEU A 17 -52.21 -8.76 -44.71
C LEU A 17 -50.79 -8.51 -45.22
N SER A 18 -50.62 -7.87 -46.38
CA SER A 18 -49.29 -7.58 -46.93
C SER A 18 -48.47 -6.58 -46.09
N ALA A 19 -49.16 -5.69 -45.34
CA ALA A 19 -48.54 -4.72 -44.43
C ALA A 19 -47.90 -5.36 -43.19
N CYS A 20 -48.27 -6.61 -42.84
CA CYS A 20 -47.67 -7.36 -41.73
C CYS A 20 -46.51 -8.26 -42.15
N SER A 21 -46.20 -8.34 -43.45
CA SER A 21 -45.12 -9.19 -43.95
C SER A 21 -43.80 -8.40 -43.95
N LYS A 22 -42.91 -8.78 -43.03
CA LYS A 22 -41.47 -8.47 -43.01
C LYS A 22 -41.05 -7.00 -42.81
N LYS A 23 -40.82 -6.65 -41.53
CA LYS A 23 -39.73 -5.75 -41.09
C LYS A 23 -39.03 -6.23 -39.79
N GLY A 24 -39.05 -7.55 -39.51
CA GLY A 24 -38.62 -8.09 -38.20
C GLY A 24 -37.51 -9.14 -38.23
N TYR A 25 -37.10 -9.61 -39.42
CA TYR A 25 -36.04 -10.61 -39.57
C TYR A 25 -34.67 -10.01 -39.85
N ASP A 26 -34.60 -8.73 -40.20
CA ASP A 26 -33.37 -7.97 -40.39
C ASP A 26 -32.98 -7.24 -39.09
N ARG A 27 -33.06 -7.98 -37.98
CA ARG A 27 -32.53 -7.48 -36.72
C ARG A 27 -31.03 -7.71 -36.83
N ALA A 28 -30.27 -6.66 -37.12
CA ALA A 28 -28.83 -6.64 -36.88
C ALA A 28 -28.62 -6.98 -35.40
N ARG A 29 -28.52 -8.27 -35.10
CA ARG A 29 -28.24 -8.77 -33.77
C ARG A 29 -26.77 -8.42 -33.53
N PRO A 30 -26.43 -7.81 -32.38
CA PRO A 30 -25.03 -7.71 -31.99
C PRO A 30 -24.44 -9.12 -32.01
N ASP A 31 -23.37 -9.32 -32.77
CA ASP A 31 -22.71 -10.62 -32.92
C ASP A 31 -22.11 -11.05 -31.58
N GLU A 32 -22.74 -12.03 -30.93
CA GLU A 32 -22.30 -12.58 -29.64
C GLU A 32 -20.94 -13.30 -29.71
N PHE A 33 -20.39 -13.54 -30.91
CA PHE A 33 -19.06 -14.10 -31.13
C PHE A 33 -18.04 -13.03 -31.58
N ALA A 34 -18.41 -11.75 -31.61
CA ALA A 34 -17.47 -10.68 -31.91
C ALA A 34 -16.47 -10.49 -30.75
N VAL A 35 -15.30 -11.11 -30.88
CA VAL A 35 -14.21 -10.97 -29.91
C VAL A 35 -13.56 -9.59 -30.08
N ALA A 36 -13.74 -8.72 -29.09
CA ALA A 36 -12.99 -7.48 -28.99
C ALA A 36 -11.49 -7.78 -28.77
N ARG A 37 -10.60 -6.97 -29.37
CA ARG A 37 -9.15 -7.12 -29.16
C ARG A 37 -8.83 -6.76 -27.71
N GLN A 38 -8.37 -7.75 -26.95
CA GLN A 38 -7.94 -7.56 -25.58
C GLN A 38 -6.64 -6.74 -25.55
N ALA A 39 -6.54 -5.78 -24.63
CA ALA A 39 -5.30 -5.04 -24.41
C ALA A 39 -4.16 -6.02 -24.08
N PRO A 40 -2.93 -5.80 -24.60
CA PRO A 40 -1.82 -6.71 -24.35
C PRO A 40 -1.55 -6.80 -22.85
N LEU A 41 -1.47 -8.04 -22.32
CA LEU A 41 -1.07 -8.30 -20.95
C LEU A 41 0.40 -7.95 -20.80
N VAL A 42 0.69 -6.81 -20.17
CA VAL A 42 2.05 -6.44 -19.77
C VAL A 42 2.34 -7.17 -18.47
N ILE A 43 3.31 -8.09 -18.50
CA ILE A 43 3.86 -8.70 -17.30
C ILE A 43 4.63 -7.60 -16.56
N PRO A 44 4.26 -7.24 -15.32
CA PRO A 44 5.01 -6.27 -14.53
C PRO A 44 6.48 -6.72 -14.41
N PRO A 45 7.44 -5.79 -14.35
CA PRO A 45 8.83 -6.16 -14.13
C PRO A 45 8.93 -6.98 -12.84
N ASP A 46 9.60 -8.12 -12.94
CA ASP A 46 9.89 -8.98 -11.78
C ASP A 46 10.82 -8.19 -10.87
N PHE A 47 10.29 -7.60 -9.81
CA PHE A 47 11.13 -7.00 -8.78
C PHE A 47 11.77 -8.16 -8.04
N SER A 48 13.00 -8.50 -8.40
CA SER A 48 13.87 -9.43 -7.66
C SER A 48 14.26 -8.80 -6.33
N LEU A 49 13.27 -8.51 -5.49
CA LEU A 49 13.46 -8.08 -4.13
C LEU A 49 14.10 -9.26 -3.41
N VAL A 50 15.40 -9.12 -3.14
CA VAL A 50 16.12 -10.05 -2.29
C VAL A 50 15.37 -10.09 -0.96
N PRO A 51 14.87 -11.28 -0.53
CA PRO A 51 14.23 -11.39 0.77
C PRO A 51 15.18 -10.85 1.85
N PRO A 52 14.68 -10.02 2.78
CA PRO A 52 15.54 -9.47 3.82
C PRO A 52 16.17 -10.62 4.60
N GLN A 53 17.49 -10.57 4.78
CA GLN A 53 18.23 -11.65 5.39
C GLN A 53 17.73 -11.88 6.82
N PRO A 54 17.41 -13.13 7.21
CA PRO A 54 16.95 -13.43 8.58
C PRO A 54 17.95 -12.89 9.61
N GLY A 55 17.48 -12.03 10.51
CA GLY A 55 18.31 -11.42 11.55
C GLY A 55 19.08 -10.17 11.13
N ALA A 56 18.98 -9.71 9.87
CA ALA A 56 19.47 -8.38 9.50
C ALA A 56 18.74 -7.31 10.33
N PRO A 57 19.43 -6.28 10.84
CA PRO A 57 18.78 -5.17 11.50
C PRO A 57 17.76 -4.58 10.54
N ARG A 58 16.47 -4.68 10.89
CA ARG A 58 15.47 -3.85 10.20
C ARG A 58 15.89 -2.40 10.47
N PRO A 59 15.99 -1.54 9.46
CA PRO A 59 15.98 -0.11 9.70
C PRO A 59 14.67 0.15 10.43
N GLN A 60 14.70 0.27 11.75
CA GLN A 60 13.55 0.78 12.46
C GLN A 60 13.50 2.22 12.02
N GLU A 61 12.56 2.53 11.13
CA GLU A 61 12.17 3.91 10.88
C GLU A 61 12.06 4.56 12.26
N GLY A 62 12.85 5.61 12.47
CA GLY A 62 12.94 6.26 13.78
C GLY A 62 11.54 6.55 14.30
N ASN A 63 11.33 6.46 15.62
CA ASN A 63 10.00 6.62 16.22
C ASN A 63 9.19 7.72 15.48
N PRO A 64 8.05 7.39 14.84
CA PRO A 64 7.34 8.34 14.00
C PRO A 64 6.91 9.59 14.77
N ALA A 65 6.71 9.47 16.09
CA ALA A 65 6.48 10.62 16.95
C ALA A 65 7.69 11.56 17.00
N ASN A 66 8.91 11.04 17.09
CA ASN A 66 10.13 11.85 17.06
C ASN A 66 10.36 12.49 15.69
N GLN A 67 10.09 11.76 14.60
CA GLN A 67 10.17 12.33 13.25
C GLN A 67 9.16 13.47 13.06
N ALA A 68 7.94 13.32 13.58
CA ALA A 68 6.94 14.38 13.56
C ALA A 68 7.37 15.59 14.40
N LEU A 69 7.94 15.37 15.59
CA LEU A 69 8.47 16.44 16.43
C LEU A 69 9.63 17.18 15.75
N ASP A 70 10.55 16.47 15.11
CA ASP A 70 11.65 17.08 14.34
C ASP A 70 11.11 17.90 13.15
N ALA A 71 10.10 17.39 12.45
CA ALA A 71 9.44 18.12 11.36
C ALA A 71 8.67 19.37 11.84
N MET A 72 8.06 19.31 13.03
CA MET A 72 7.29 20.42 13.62
C MET A 72 8.17 21.50 14.24
N PHE A 73 9.28 21.11 14.88
CA PHE A 73 10.12 22.01 15.68
C PHE A 73 11.52 22.26 15.10
N GLY A 74 11.83 21.67 13.93
CA GLY A 74 13.10 21.88 13.23
C GLY A 74 14.27 21.07 13.80
N GLY A 75 13.98 20.06 14.62
CA GLY A 75 14.98 19.21 15.26
C GLY A 75 15.80 19.91 16.35
N SER A 76 16.95 19.33 16.67
CA SER A 76 17.84 19.88 17.71
C SER A 76 18.46 21.21 17.26
N ALA A 77 18.34 22.25 18.09
CA ALA A 77 18.97 23.54 17.84
C ALA A 77 20.51 23.42 17.74
N ALA A 78 21.10 24.19 16.82
CA ALA A 78 22.55 24.27 16.66
C ALA A 78 23.19 24.72 17.99
N ARG A 79 24.19 23.95 18.44
CA ARG A 79 24.91 24.23 19.69
C ARG A 79 25.80 25.46 19.52
N SER A 80 25.98 26.20 20.61
CA SER A 80 26.86 27.37 20.58
C SER A 80 28.32 26.96 20.36
N PRO A 81 29.17 27.81 19.76
CA PRO A 81 30.58 27.48 19.54
C PRO A 81 31.33 27.11 20.83
N GLY A 82 30.97 27.73 21.96
CA GLY A 82 31.56 27.42 23.27
C GLY A 82 31.14 26.04 23.79
N GLU A 83 29.88 25.66 23.61
CA GLU A 83 29.38 24.33 23.96
C GLU A 83 30.04 23.26 23.09
N GLN A 84 30.19 23.53 21.78
CA GLN A 84 30.91 22.65 20.87
C GLN A 84 32.37 22.45 21.29
N ALA A 85 33.08 23.51 21.68
CA ALA A 85 34.47 23.41 22.15
C ALA A 85 34.62 22.57 23.44
N ILE A 86 33.63 22.62 24.34
CA ILE A 86 33.60 21.78 25.55
C ILE A 86 33.33 20.31 25.18
N LEU A 87 32.42 20.05 24.23
CA LEU A 87 32.14 18.71 23.72
C LEU A 87 33.36 18.09 23.02
N ASP A 88 34.07 18.89 22.23
CA ASP A 88 35.28 18.46 21.54
C ASP A 88 36.42 18.17 22.54
N SER A 89 36.61 19.03 23.55
CA SER A 89 37.64 18.82 24.58
C SER A 89 37.32 17.68 25.54
N SER A 90 36.04 17.35 25.75
CA SER A 90 35.60 16.20 26.55
C SER A 90 35.64 14.87 25.78
N GLY A 91 36.03 14.86 24.50
CA GLY A 91 36.13 13.65 23.69
C GLY A 91 34.77 13.06 23.30
N SER A 92 33.69 13.84 23.35
CA SER A 92 32.33 13.40 23.01
C SER A 92 32.20 12.92 21.55
N THR A 93 33.09 13.34 20.67
CA THR A 93 33.13 12.96 19.25
C THR A 93 33.93 11.68 18.98
N GLY A 94 34.69 11.19 19.96
CA GLY A 94 35.52 9.98 19.82
C GLY A 94 34.80 8.67 20.18
N ALA A 95 33.65 8.76 20.85
CA ALA A 95 32.84 7.59 21.16
C ALA A 95 32.01 7.22 19.93
N ASP A 96 32.37 6.13 19.26
CA ASP A 96 31.48 5.52 18.28
C ASP A 96 30.15 5.21 18.97
N GLN A 97 29.08 5.89 18.54
CA GLN A 97 27.72 5.73 19.07
C GLN A 97 27.31 4.25 19.04
N SER A 98 27.82 3.50 18.05
CA SER A 98 27.60 2.08 17.86
C SER A 98 28.57 1.17 18.61
N ALA A 99 29.58 1.70 19.34
CA ALA A 99 30.59 0.90 20.04
C ALA A 99 29.97 -0.17 20.96
N ARG A 100 28.84 0.13 21.61
CA ARG A 100 28.15 -0.84 22.48
C ARG A 100 27.40 -1.93 21.70
N SER A 101 27.03 -1.63 20.46
CA SER A 101 26.41 -2.58 19.53
C SER A 101 27.47 -3.41 18.79
N THR A 102 28.64 -2.84 18.51
CA THR A 102 29.73 -3.53 17.80
C THR A 102 30.74 -4.21 18.72
N ALA A 103 30.69 -3.97 20.03
CA ALA A 103 31.52 -4.66 21.03
C ALA A 103 31.19 -6.16 21.23
N GLY A 104 30.18 -6.70 20.52
CA GLY A 104 29.87 -8.13 20.49
C GLY A 104 30.64 -8.88 19.39
N SER A 105 30.74 -10.21 19.52
CA SER A 105 31.34 -11.12 18.52
C SER A 105 30.93 -10.74 17.09
N PRO A 106 31.84 -10.79 16.09
CA PRO A 106 31.55 -10.44 14.69
C PRO A 106 30.37 -11.21 14.06
N THR A 107 29.98 -12.33 14.66
CA THR A 107 28.87 -13.18 14.22
C THR A 107 27.52 -12.80 14.84
N THR A 108 27.49 -11.88 15.79
CA THR A 108 26.27 -11.51 16.52
C THR A 108 25.72 -10.21 15.96
N ASN A 109 24.52 -10.27 15.37
CA ASN A 109 23.79 -9.08 14.95
C ASN A 109 23.27 -8.35 16.19
N VAL A 110 23.88 -7.24 16.56
CA VAL A 110 23.37 -6.37 17.64
C VAL A 110 22.58 -5.24 17.01
N ILE A 111 21.38 -5.01 17.54
CA ILE A 111 20.48 -3.96 17.06
C ILE A 111 20.54 -2.79 18.03
N ASP A 112 21.00 -1.63 17.57
CA ASP A 112 20.90 -0.40 18.34
C ASP A 112 19.42 0.03 18.42
N LYS A 113 18.87 0.00 19.63
CA LYS A 113 17.51 0.45 19.94
C LYS A 113 17.47 1.88 20.49
N GLY A 114 18.60 2.58 20.46
CA GLY A 114 18.73 4.01 20.70
C GLY A 114 18.03 4.48 21.97
N SER A 115 17.08 5.41 21.79
CA SER A 115 16.33 6.01 22.89
C SER A 115 15.48 5.00 23.66
N THR A 116 14.94 3.97 23.01
CA THR A 116 14.08 2.97 23.70
C THR A 116 14.84 2.24 24.80
N THR A 117 16.09 1.81 24.55
CA THR A 117 16.91 1.18 25.60
C THR A 117 17.25 2.18 26.70
N ARG A 118 17.55 3.43 26.33
CA ARG A 118 17.84 4.49 27.31
C ARG A 118 16.63 4.76 28.22
N ASP A 119 15.44 4.84 27.63
CA ASP A 119 14.19 5.12 28.34
C ASP A 119 13.81 3.97 29.27
N ILE A 120 14.03 2.71 28.86
CA ILE A 120 13.82 1.53 29.71
C ILE A 120 14.78 1.54 30.90
N VAL A 121 16.07 1.85 30.67
CA VAL A 121 17.07 1.89 31.75
C VAL A 121 16.83 3.04 32.73
N ALA A 122 16.32 4.17 32.23
CA ALA A 122 16.00 5.33 33.06
C ALA A 122 14.62 5.24 33.74
N ALA A 123 13.78 4.28 33.35
CA ALA A 123 12.45 4.13 33.91
C ALA A 123 12.51 3.65 35.38
N PRO A 124 11.73 4.25 36.29
CA PRO A 124 11.56 3.73 37.64
C PRO A 124 11.03 2.30 37.64
N GLU A 125 11.41 1.50 38.65
CA GLU A 125 10.90 0.15 38.82
C GLU A 125 9.37 0.17 39.00
N GLY A 126 8.66 -0.55 38.14
CA GLY A 126 7.22 -0.66 38.18
C GLY A 126 6.68 -1.37 36.95
N ASP A 127 5.48 -1.92 37.07
CA ASP A 127 4.81 -2.51 35.94
C ASP A 127 4.49 -1.40 34.93
N GLY A 128 5.22 -1.36 33.80
CA GLY A 128 4.96 -0.42 32.72
C GLY A 128 3.49 -0.44 32.31
N LYS A 129 3.00 0.68 31.75
CA LYS A 129 1.57 0.85 31.40
C LYS A 129 0.98 -0.31 30.56
N ASP A 130 1.83 -1.00 29.81
CA ASP A 130 1.44 -2.06 28.87
C ASP A 130 1.84 -3.49 29.30
N ALA A 131 2.56 -3.66 30.42
CA ALA A 131 3.06 -4.97 30.87
C ALA A 131 2.23 -5.52 32.04
N LYS A 132 1.04 -6.05 31.75
CA LYS A 132 0.23 -6.81 32.71
C LYS A 132 -0.10 -8.18 32.12
N ALA A 133 0.54 -9.24 32.62
CA ALA A 133 0.14 -10.61 32.33
C ALA A 133 -0.76 -11.11 33.46
N SER A 134 -2.02 -11.40 33.16
CA SER A 134 -2.92 -12.10 34.07
C SER A 134 -2.93 -13.59 33.73
N THR A 135 -2.59 -14.44 34.68
CA THR A 135 -2.73 -15.89 34.51
C THR A 135 -4.21 -16.26 34.57
N PRO A 136 -4.78 -16.93 33.55
CA PRO A 136 -6.14 -17.44 33.65
C PRO A 136 -6.22 -18.47 34.79
N LYS A 137 -7.26 -18.35 35.61
CA LYS A 137 -7.61 -19.33 36.66
C LYS A 137 -8.46 -20.44 36.08
#